data_AF-A0A2R6FCS7-F1
#
_entry.id   AF-A0A2R6FCS7-F1
#
_cell.length_a   1.000
_cell.length_b   1.000
_cell.length_c   1.000
_cell.angle_alpha   90.00
_cell.angle_beta   90.00
_cell.angle_gamma   90.00
#
_symmetry.space_group_name_H-M   'P 1'
#
loop_
_entity.id
_entity.type
_entity.pdbx_description
1 polymer ?
#
loop_
_entity_poly.entity_id
_entity_poly.type
_entity_poly.pdbx_seq_one_letter_code
_entity_poly.pdbx_strand_id
1 'polypeptide(L)'
;MEVTLLEATEDPEELICKGARNDYSDEFVGGQSFEATMGGVEGETPRDKKETLIGHLLDHGHFGPFEHPQITFAVEGVSRSCMAQITRHRHVSFDVQSMRYVAFDDVDPADVREGEMVVIPPSATDPDWVGRNQQSGAVDEAAVEERAEVFRDTIEDAVESYQKLLDLGMPPEDARFVLPIGTKVNMAVPRTCERALRAREQMTRELRSLEPPPSVTGRGFLAL
;
A
#
# COMPACT_ATOMS: atom_id res chain seq x y z
N MET A 1 -8.88 -5.70 -3.94
CA MET A 1 -7.47 -5.33 -3.71
C MET A 1 -6.93 -6.28 -2.68
N GLU A 2 -5.79 -6.88 -2.94
CA GLU A 2 -5.12 -7.83 -2.04
C GLU A 2 -3.73 -7.32 -1.69
N VAL A 3 -3.28 -7.56 -0.45
CA VAL A 3 -1.96 -7.14 0.02
C VAL A 3 -1.26 -8.32 0.68
N THR A 4 -0.09 -8.65 0.14
CA THR A 4 0.74 -9.77 0.62
C THR A 4 2.10 -9.26 1.04
N LEU A 5 2.56 -9.66 2.24
CA LEU A 5 3.92 -9.41 2.69
C LEU A 5 4.89 -10.31 1.90
N LEU A 6 5.86 -9.73 1.20
CA LEU A 6 6.90 -10.47 0.50
C LEU A 6 8.13 -10.72 1.37
N GLU A 7 8.58 -9.68 2.08
CA GLU A 7 9.83 -9.71 2.85
C GLU A 7 9.78 -8.64 3.95
N ALA A 8 10.42 -8.91 5.09
CA ALA A 8 10.60 -7.94 6.16
C ALA A 8 11.90 -8.20 6.91
N THR A 9 12.51 -7.15 7.47
CA THR A 9 13.62 -7.30 8.41
C THR A 9 13.22 -8.26 9.55
N GLU A 10 14.03 -9.30 9.77
CA GLU A 10 13.72 -10.40 10.70
C GLU A 10 13.54 -9.92 12.15
N ASP A 11 14.43 -9.04 12.63
CA ASP A 11 14.34 -8.40 13.95
C ASP A 11 14.50 -6.87 13.80
N PRO A 12 13.42 -6.15 13.49
CA PRO A 12 13.48 -4.72 13.23
C PRO A 12 13.84 -3.93 14.50
N GLU A 13 13.42 -4.39 15.68
CA GLU A 13 13.71 -3.75 16.96
C GLU A 13 15.20 -3.86 17.32
N GLU A 14 15.80 -5.04 17.14
CA GLU A 14 17.24 -5.22 17.31
C GLU A 14 18.03 -4.31 16.35
N LEU A 15 17.61 -4.22 15.08
CA LEU A 15 18.27 -3.37 14.10
C LEU A 15 18.17 -1.87 14.47
N ILE A 16 17.00 -1.42 14.94
CA ILE A 16 16.79 -0.06 15.46
C ILE A 16 17.74 0.19 16.65
N CYS A 17 17.73 -0.70 17.64
CA CYS A 17 18.54 -0.55 18.83
C CYS A 17 20.05 -0.54 18.51
N LYS A 18 20.54 -1.45 17.67
CA LYS A 18 21.95 -1.46 17.24
C LYS A 18 22.33 -0.20 16.48
N GLY A 19 21.48 0.25 15.55
CA GLY A 19 21.68 1.50 14.82
C GLY A 19 21.78 2.71 15.77
N ALA A 20 20.82 2.84 16.69
CA ALA A 20 20.81 3.92 17.68
C ALA A 20 22.02 3.91 18.60
N ARG A 21 22.49 2.72 19.02
CA ARG A 21 23.64 2.59 19.91
C ARG A 21 24.97 2.90 19.22
N ASN A 22 25.07 2.69 17.91
CA ASN A 22 26.27 3.04 17.15
C ASN A 22 26.64 4.52 17.26
N ASP A 23 25.66 5.41 17.34
CA ASP A 23 25.89 6.86 17.47
C ASP A 23 26.59 7.26 18.78
N TYR A 24 26.54 6.38 19.79
CA TYR A 24 27.07 6.62 21.13
C TYR A 24 28.05 5.54 21.62
N SER A 25 28.49 4.67 20.72
CA SER A 25 29.45 3.60 21.01
C SER A 25 30.85 4.00 20.57
N ASP A 26 31.82 3.91 21.49
CA ASP A 26 33.25 4.04 21.13
C ASP A 26 33.75 2.81 20.35
N GLU A 27 33.08 1.67 20.52
CA GLU A 27 33.40 0.40 19.87
C GLU A 27 32.57 0.19 18.60
N PHE A 28 33.16 -0.51 17.61
CA PHE A 28 32.48 -0.86 16.37
C PHE A 28 31.34 -1.86 16.60
N VAL A 29 30.09 -1.40 16.51
CA VAL A 29 28.87 -2.20 16.80
C VAL A 29 28.75 -3.43 15.90
N GLY A 30 29.28 -3.39 14.67
CA GLY A 30 29.30 -4.55 13.77
C GLY A 30 30.11 -5.75 14.29
N GLY A 31 30.98 -5.55 15.28
CA GLY A 31 31.75 -6.60 15.96
C GLY A 31 31.17 -7.03 17.31
N GLN A 32 30.08 -6.44 17.77
CA GLN A 32 29.51 -6.67 19.11
C GLN A 32 28.30 -7.62 19.06
N SER A 33 28.11 -8.37 20.16
CA SER A 33 26.84 -9.07 20.39
C SER A 33 25.74 -8.07 20.74
N PHE A 34 24.48 -8.41 20.48
CA PHE A 34 23.35 -7.56 20.86
C PHE A 34 23.32 -7.26 22.36
N GLU A 35 23.62 -8.27 23.19
CA GLU A 35 23.70 -8.13 24.65
C GLU A 35 24.75 -7.08 25.07
N ALA A 36 25.93 -7.09 24.44
CA ALA A 36 26.99 -6.11 24.71
C ALA A 36 26.55 -4.70 24.29
N THR A 37 25.96 -4.56 23.09
CA THR A 37 25.45 -3.27 22.58
C THR A 37 24.36 -2.68 23.47
N MET A 38 23.51 -3.51 24.05
CA MET A 38 22.43 -3.13 24.98
C MET A 38 22.88 -3.06 26.44
N GLY A 39 24.19 -3.15 26.70
CA GLY A 39 24.76 -2.93 28.03
C GLY A 39 24.39 -1.56 28.58
N GLY A 40 23.89 -1.53 29.82
CA GLY A 40 23.47 -0.30 30.50
C GLY A 40 22.07 0.22 30.18
N VAL A 41 21.33 -0.43 29.28
CA VAL A 41 19.89 -0.16 29.09
C VAL A 41 19.09 -0.85 30.20
N GLU A 42 18.17 -0.13 30.83
CA GLU A 42 17.28 -0.68 31.87
C GLU A 42 16.37 -1.76 31.28
N GLY A 43 16.14 -2.83 32.04
CA GLY A 43 15.31 -3.97 31.64
C GLY A 43 15.89 -5.32 32.08
N GLU A 44 15.01 -6.25 32.45
CA GLU A 44 15.40 -7.58 32.94
C GLU A 44 15.62 -8.56 31.77
N THR A 45 14.85 -8.41 30.71
CA THR A 45 14.94 -9.23 29.49
C THR A 45 15.43 -8.43 28.28
N PRO A 46 15.92 -9.09 27.21
CA PRO A 46 16.25 -8.41 25.96
C PRO A 46 15.07 -7.62 25.37
N ARG A 47 13.84 -8.10 25.59
CA ARG A 47 12.62 -7.43 25.16
C ARG A 47 12.41 -6.13 25.94
N ASP A 48 12.49 -6.17 27.27
CA ASP A 48 12.31 -4.97 28.10
C ASP A 48 13.32 -3.89 27.72
N LYS A 49 14.58 -4.28 27.49
CA LYS A 49 15.63 -3.36 27.05
C LYS A 49 15.34 -2.74 25.68
N LYS A 50 14.80 -3.52 24.72
CA LYS A 50 14.34 -2.99 23.42
C LYS A 50 13.22 -1.98 23.62
N GLU A 51 12.19 -2.32 24.40
CA GLU A 51 11.05 -1.45 24.70
C GLU A 51 11.51 -0.14 25.36
N THR A 52 12.38 -0.21 26.37
CA THR A 52 12.94 0.98 27.05
C THR A 52 13.70 1.88 26.09
N LEU A 53 14.63 1.32 25.29
CA LEU A 53 15.42 2.13 24.37
C LEU A 53 14.53 2.73 23.27
N ILE A 54 13.67 1.93 22.64
CA ILE A 54 12.76 2.40 21.59
C ILE A 54 11.84 3.51 22.11
N GLY A 55 11.29 3.35 23.32
CA GLY A 55 10.49 4.38 23.99
C GLY A 55 11.26 5.69 24.14
N HIS A 56 12.49 5.63 24.67
CA HIS A 56 13.34 6.82 24.78
C HIS A 56 13.63 7.48 23.42
N LEU A 57 13.93 6.70 22.37
CA LEU A 57 14.18 7.25 21.03
C LEU A 57 12.96 7.98 20.48
N LEU A 58 11.76 7.43 20.67
CA LEU A 58 10.50 8.06 20.27
C LEU A 58 10.23 9.36 21.05
N ASP A 59 10.38 9.33 22.38
CA ASP A 59 10.15 10.49 23.25
C ASP A 59 11.09 11.66 22.93
N HIS A 60 12.31 11.36 22.49
CA HIS A 60 13.33 12.36 22.13
C HIS A 60 13.28 12.76 20.65
N GLY A 61 12.37 12.19 19.85
CA GLY A 61 12.25 12.47 18.42
C GLY A 61 13.46 12.00 17.59
N HIS A 62 14.20 11.00 18.07
CA HIS A 62 15.35 10.42 17.39
C HIS A 62 14.89 9.34 16.40
N PHE A 63 14.35 9.78 15.25
CA PHE A 63 13.69 8.89 14.28
C PHE A 63 14.66 8.18 13.31
N GLY A 64 15.92 8.62 13.20
CA GLY A 64 16.89 8.08 12.23
C GLY A 64 17.01 6.55 12.25
N PRO A 65 17.16 5.91 13.43
CA PRO A 65 17.27 4.45 13.52
C PRO A 65 16.04 3.69 13.01
N PHE A 66 14.86 4.32 13.00
CA PHE A 66 13.61 3.72 12.50
C PHE A 66 13.54 3.67 10.96
N GLU A 67 14.48 4.32 10.26
CA GLU A 67 14.60 4.21 8.82
C GLU A 67 15.34 2.94 8.37
N HIS A 68 16.05 2.25 9.27
CA HIS A 68 16.84 1.06 8.91
C HIS A 68 15.97 -0.15 8.52
N PRO A 69 14.97 -0.56 9.31
CA PRO A 69 14.20 -1.75 8.98
C PRO A 69 13.34 -1.52 7.74
N GLN A 70 13.29 -2.54 6.88
CA GLN A 70 12.57 -2.54 5.62
C GLN A 70 11.46 -3.59 5.63
N ILE A 71 10.39 -3.30 4.90
CA ILE A 71 9.27 -4.19 4.63
C ILE A 71 8.83 -4.04 3.17
N THR A 72 8.51 -5.14 2.51
CA THR A 72 8.10 -5.14 1.10
C THR A 72 6.77 -5.83 0.93
N PHE A 73 5.81 -5.14 0.31
CA PHE A 73 4.50 -5.69 0.00
C PHE A 73 4.31 -5.89 -1.50
N ALA A 74 3.62 -6.96 -1.88
CA ALA A 74 2.92 -7.05 -3.14
C ALA A 74 1.49 -6.56 -2.93
N VAL A 75 1.03 -5.68 -3.81
CA VAL A 75 -0.34 -5.14 -3.79
C VAL A 75 -0.96 -5.44 -5.15
N GLU A 76 -2.05 -6.18 -5.13
CA GLU A 76 -2.81 -6.56 -6.32
C GLU A 76 -4.12 -5.77 -6.42
N GLY A 77 -4.45 -5.36 -7.64
CA GLY A 77 -5.73 -4.77 -7.96
C GLY A 77 -5.92 -3.37 -7.39
N VAL A 78 -4.85 -2.56 -7.36
CA VAL A 78 -4.95 -1.13 -7.01
C VAL A 78 -5.37 -0.34 -8.24
N SER A 79 -6.29 0.62 -8.08
CA SER A 79 -6.69 1.48 -9.20
C SER A 79 -5.53 2.39 -9.63
N ARG A 80 -5.47 2.74 -10.91
CA ARG A 80 -4.50 3.72 -11.40
C ARG A 80 -4.64 5.09 -10.74
N SER A 81 -5.84 5.49 -10.34
CA SER A 81 -6.07 6.71 -9.57
C SER A 81 -5.41 6.64 -8.18
N CYS A 82 -5.55 5.52 -7.47
CA CYS A 82 -4.89 5.28 -6.18
C CYS A 82 -3.36 5.18 -6.36
N MET A 83 -2.89 4.47 -7.39
CA MET A 83 -1.47 4.42 -7.76
C MET A 83 -0.86 5.82 -7.95
N ALA A 84 -1.55 6.71 -8.67
CA ALA A 84 -1.09 8.09 -8.88
C ALA A 84 -1.03 8.91 -7.57
N GLN A 85 -1.81 8.56 -6.56
CA GLN A 85 -1.79 9.20 -5.25
C GLN A 85 -0.71 8.62 -4.34
N ILE A 86 -0.62 7.28 -4.24
CA ILE A 86 0.35 6.63 -3.35
C ILE A 86 1.79 6.87 -3.78
N THR A 87 2.04 6.99 -5.09
CA THR A 87 3.37 7.32 -5.63
C THR A 87 3.85 8.73 -5.30
N ARG A 88 2.99 9.58 -4.69
CA ARG A 88 3.40 10.89 -4.15
C ARG A 88 4.21 10.76 -2.85
N HIS A 89 4.21 9.59 -2.21
CA HIS A 89 5.07 9.29 -1.07
C HIS A 89 6.50 8.99 -1.54
N ARG A 90 7.28 10.06 -1.76
CA ARG A 90 8.64 10.03 -2.36
C ARG A 90 9.73 9.26 -1.59
N HIS A 91 9.41 8.75 -0.39
CA HIS A 91 10.34 7.97 0.43
C HIS A 91 9.91 6.50 0.50
N VAL A 92 9.26 6.07 -0.56
CA VAL A 92 8.80 4.71 -0.82
C VAL A 92 9.21 4.45 -2.26
N SER A 93 9.75 3.26 -2.51
CA SER A 93 10.05 2.85 -3.88
C SER A 93 8.88 2.02 -4.40
N PHE A 94 8.69 2.03 -5.72
CA PHE A 94 7.54 1.41 -6.35
C PHE A 94 7.96 0.74 -7.64
N ASP A 95 7.61 -0.53 -7.78
CA ASP A 95 7.62 -1.24 -9.06
C ASP A 95 6.18 -1.50 -9.45
N VAL A 96 5.74 -0.87 -10.54
CA VAL A 96 4.33 -0.90 -10.97
C VAL A 96 4.21 -1.70 -12.26
N GLN A 97 3.19 -2.53 -12.33
CA GLN A 97 2.81 -3.25 -13.54
C GLN A 97 2.65 -2.29 -14.73
N SER A 98 3.44 -2.53 -15.77
CA SER A 98 3.45 -1.66 -16.95
C SER A 98 2.35 -2.06 -17.93
N MET A 99 1.39 -1.16 -18.12
CA MET A 99 0.39 -1.26 -19.20
C MET A 99 0.98 -1.09 -20.62
N ARG A 100 2.32 -0.96 -20.77
CA ARG A 100 2.98 -0.99 -22.09
C ARG A 100 3.34 -2.41 -22.51
N TYR A 101 3.55 -3.30 -21.53
CA TYR A 101 4.09 -4.64 -21.72
C TYR A 101 3.10 -5.73 -21.35
N VAL A 102 2.25 -5.47 -20.35
CA VAL A 102 1.12 -6.36 -20.05
C VAL A 102 0.03 -6.04 -21.04
N ALA A 103 -0.26 -7.01 -21.89
CA ALA A 103 -1.35 -6.95 -22.82
C ALA A 103 -2.66 -7.22 -22.07
N PHE A 104 -3.68 -6.41 -22.36
CA PHE A 104 -5.05 -6.60 -21.89
C PHE A 104 -5.94 -7.09 -23.06
N ASP A 105 -5.31 -7.73 -24.04
CA ASP A 105 -5.90 -8.23 -25.27
C ASP A 105 -6.80 -9.44 -25.03
N ASP A 106 -6.42 -10.33 -24.11
CA ASP A 106 -7.14 -11.58 -23.83
C ASP A 106 -8.25 -11.47 -22.75
N VAL A 107 -8.73 -10.26 -22.44
CA VAL A 107 -9.76 -10.07 -21.40
C VAL A 107 -11.15 -10.02 -22.04
N ASP A 108 -12.07 -10.87 -21.57
CA ASP A 108 -13.46 -10.82 -22.00
C ASP A 108 -14.13 -9.53 -21.47
N PRO A 109 -14.69 -8.66 -22.34
CA PRO A 109 -15.41 -7.46 -21.91
C PRO A 109 -16.52 -7.74 -20.88
N ALA A 110 -17.16 -8.92 -20.93
CA ALA A 110 -18.19 -9.31 -19.96
C ALA A 110 -17.60 -9.49 -18.55
N ASP A 111 -16.38 -10.02 -18.43
CA ASP A 111 -15.69 -10.18 -17.14
C ASP A 111 -15.22 -8.81 -16.59
N VAL A 112 -14.89 -7.87 -17.49
CA VAL A 112 -14.59 -6.48 -17.13
C VAL A 112 -15.82 -5.79 -16.52
N ARG A 113 -17.01 -6.03 -17.07
CA ARG A 113 -18.28 -5.50 -16.56
C ARG A 113 -18.51 -5.88 -15.10
N GLU A 114 -18.12 -7.08 -14.71
CA GLU A 114 -18.18 -7.57 -13.33
C GLU A 114 -17.01 -7.09 -12.45
N GLY A 115 -16.13 -6.26 -13.01
CA GLY A 115 -15.07 -5.57 -12.29
C GLY A 115 -13.73 -6.31 -12.31
N GLU A 116 -13.47 -7.21 -13.25
CA GLU A 116 -12.20 -7.94 -13.33
C GLU A 116 -11.01 -6.98 -13.54
N MET A 117 -11.12 -6.02 -14.46
CA MET A 117 -10.03 -5.08 -14.78
C MET A 117 -10.11 -3.72 -14.10
N VAL A 118 -11.24 -3.37 -13.48
CA VAL A 118 -11.45 -2.02 -12.93
C VAL A 118 -11.87 -2.10 -11.47
N VAL A 119 -11.32 -1.22 -10.65
CA VAL A 119 -11.80 -1.04 -9.28
C VAL A 119 -13.15 -0.34 -9.31
N ILE A 120 -14.19 -1.03 -8.85
CA ILE A 120 -15.52 -0.43 -8.65
C ILE A 120 -15.48 0.37 -7.34
N PRO A 121 -15.60 1.70 -7.37
CA PRO A 121 -15.58 2.51 -6.15
C PRO A 121 -16.87 2.27 -5.35
N PRO A 122 -16.82 2.30 -4.01
CA PRO A 122 -18.02 2.09 -3.18
C PRO A 122 -19.18 3.02 -3.55
N SER A 123 -18.88 4.26 -3.95
CA SER A 123 -19.89 5.25 -4.38
C SER A 123 -20.73 4.83 -5.59
N ALA A 124 -20.31 3.83 -6.35
CA ALA A 124 -21.07 3.29 -7.48
C ALA A 124 -22.21 2.39 -7.01
N THR A 125 -22.09 1.75 -5.83
CA THR A 125 -23.03 0.71 -5.36
C THR A 125 -23.59 0.97 -3.96
N ASP A 126 -23.05 1.93 -3.21
CA ASP A 126 -23.46 2.27 -1.85
C ASP A 126 -24.39 3.51 -1.86
N PRO A 127 -25.68 3.35 -1.47
CA PRO A 127 -26.65 4.45 -1.40
C PRO A 127 -26.29 5.54 -0.38
N ASP A 128 -25.59 5.14 0.68
CA ASP A 128 -25.26 6.00 1.82
C ASP A 128 -23.88 6.66 1.65
N TRP A 129 -23.22 6.44 0.52
CA TRP A 129 -21.91 7.01 0.29
C TRP A 129 -21.95 8.54 0.17
N VAL A 130 -21.28 9.23 1.12
CA VAL A 130 -21.12 10.68 1.12
C VAL A 130 -19.69 11.08 0.76
N GLY A 131 -19.55 11.68 -0.42
CA GLY A 131 -18.31 12.29 -0.90
C GLY A 131 -17.98 13.61 -0.20
N ARG A 132 -16.68 13.95 -0.14
CA ARG A 132 -16.17 15.14 0.57
C ARG A 132 -16.76 16.47 0.06
N ASN A 133 -17.08 16.54 -1.23
CA ASN A 133 -17.62 17.74 -1.91
C ASN A 133 -19.00 17.48 -2.53
N GLN A 134 -19.72 16.46 -2.05
CA GLN A 134 -21.01 16.10 -2.62
C GLN A 134 -22.07 17.10 -2.12
N GLN A 135 -22.78 17.74 -3.05
CA GLN A 135 -23.87 18.67 -2.73
C GLN A 135 -25.19 17.95 -2.45
N SER A 136 -25.32 16.71 -2.94
CA SER A 136 -26.47 15.83 -2.75
C SER A 136 -26.24 14.81 -1.63
N GLY A 137 -27.30 14.47 -0.89
CA GLY A 137 -27.28 13.46 0.16
C GLY A 137 -27.39 12.02 -0.36
N ALA A 138 -27.83 11.11 0.51
CA ALA A 138 -28.16 9.73 0.15
C ALA A 138 -29.17 9.70 -1.00
N VAL A 139 -29.06 8.68 -1.85
CA VAL A 139 -29.96 8.47 -3.00
C VAL A 139 -30.79 7.22 -2.82
N ASP A 140 -31.90 7.14 -3.55
CA ASP A 140 -32.74 5.96 -3.56
C ASP A 140 -32.08 4.78 -4.31
N GLU A 141 -32.65 3.59 -4.11
CA GLU A 141 -32.13 2.34 -4.69
C GLU A 141 -32.09 2.38 -6.23
N ALA A 142 -33.09 3.02 -6.87
CA ALA A 142 -33.15 3.15 -8.31
C ALA A 142 -31.98 3.97 -8.87
N ALA A 143 -31.63 5.08 -8.20
CA ALA A 143 -30.47 5.88 -8.58
C ALA A 143 -29.14 5.14 -8.33
N VAL A 144 -29.05 4.26 -7.33
CA VAL A 144 -27.86 3.42 -7.13
C VAL A 144 -27.72 2.39 -8.24
N GLU A 145 -28.82 1.74 -8.62
CA GLU A 145 -28.85 0.78 -9.73
C GLU A 145 -28.40 1.46 -11.03
N GLU A 146 -28.97 2.63 -11.37
CA GLU A 146 -28.58 3.40 -12.54
C GLU A 146 -27.09 3.82 -12.50
N ARG A 147 -26.58 4.26 -11.33
CA ARG A 147 -25.13 4.57 -11.18
C ARG A 147 -24.25 3.38 -11.48
N ALA A 148 -24.62 2.21 -10.96
CA ALA A 148 -23.85 0.99 -11.13
C ALA A 148 -23.88 0.53 -12.60
N GLU A 149 -25.03 0.62 -13.26
CA GLU A 149 -25.17 0.32 -14.69
C GLU A 149 -24.35 1.27 -15.56
N VAL A 150 -24.55 2.58 -15.42
CA VAL A 150 -23.79 3.59 -16.20
C VAL A 150 -22.29 3.43 -16.01
N PHE A 151 -21.83 3.12 -14.79
CA PHE A 151 -20.44 2.85 -14.53
C PHE A 151 -19.97 1.61 -15.29
N ARG A 152 -20.63 0.46 -15.12
CA ARG A 152 -20.24 -0.80 -15.76
C ARG A 152 -20.24 -0.72 -17.29
N ASP A 153 -21.30 -0.15 -17.88
CA ASP A 153 -21.42 0.05 -19.33
C ASP A 153 -20.24 0.87 -19.88
N THR A 154 -19.91 1.97 -19.21
CA THR A 154 -18.80 2.83 -19.64
C THR A 154 -17.45 2.11 -19.60
N ILE A 155 -17.25 1.24 -18.62
CA ILE A 155 -16.02 0.46 -18.48
C ILE A 155 -15.92 -0.60 -19.59
N GLU A 156 -17.02 -1.30 -19.87
CA GLU A 156 -17.12 -2.29 -20.96
C GLU A 156 -16.80 -1.64 -22.32
N ASP A 157 -17.48 -0.54 -22.66
CA ASP A 157 -17.26 0.22 -23.90
C ASP A 157 -15.79 0.65 -24.08
N ALA A 158 -15.14 1.04 -22.98
CA ALA A 158 -13.74 1.46 -23.00
C ALA A 158 -12.79 0.29 -23.32
N VAL A 159 -13.08 -0.91 -22.82
CA VAL A 159 -12.27 -2.11 -23.10
C VAL A 159 -12.50 -2.60 -24.52
N GLU A 160 -13.76 -2.64 -24.99
CA GLU A 160 -14.05 -2.97 -26.38
C GLU A 160 -13.34 -2.02 -27.34
N SER A 161 -13.36 -0.72 -27.03
CA SER A 161 -12.63 0.31 -27.79
C SER A 161 -11.12 0.06 -27.77
N TYR A 162 -10.56 -0.33 -26.63
CA TYR A 162 -9.15 -0.67 -26.49
C TYR A 162 -8.76 -1.87 -27.38
N GLN A 163 -9.52 -2.97 -27.31
CA GLN A 163 -9.28 -4.17 -28.12
C GLN A 163 -9.36 -3.86 -29.62
N LYS A 164 -10.39 -3.11 -30.03
CA LYS A 164 -10.54 -2.67 -31.42
C LYS A 164 -9.37 -1.83 -31.90
N LEU A 165 -8.81 -0.96 -31.06
CA LEU A 165 -7.61 -0.18 -31.42
C LEU A 165 -6.40 -1.10 -31.64
N LEU A 166 -6.22 -2.14 -30.82
CA LEU A 166 -5.18 -3.14 -31.02
C LEU A 166 -5.36 -3.91 -32.34
N ASP A 167 -6.59 -4.35 -32.65
CA ASP A 167 -6.92 -5.05 -33.90
C ASP A 167 -6.63 -4.20 -35.14
N LEU A 168 -6.79 -2.87 -35.02
CA LEU A 168 -6.45 -1.91 -36.06
C LEU A 168 -4.94 -1.61 -36.14
N GLY A 169 -4.12 -2.26 -35.32
CA GLY A 169 -2.66 -2.15 -35.33
C GLY A 169 -2.10 -0.98 -34.52
N MET A 170 -2.89 -0.34 -33.65
CA MET A 170 -2.39 0.68 -32.72
C MET A 170 -1.52 0.01 -31.65
N PRO A 171 -0.32 0.55 -31.32
CA PRO A 171 0.51 -0.04 -30.28
C PRO A 171 -0.16 0.06 -28.90
N PRO A 172 0.03 -0.93 -28.00
CA PRO A 172 -0.60 -0.94 -26.67
C PRO A 172 -0.34 0.30 -25.82
N GLU A 173 0.84 0.92 -25.99
CA GLU A 173 1.20 2.13 -25.25
C GLU A 173 0.33 3.35 -25.59
N ASP A 174 -0.25 3.39 -26.79
CA ASP A 174 -1.17 4.43 -27.25
C ASP A 174 -2.63 4.00 -27.08
N ALA A 175 -2.95 2.74 -27.41
CA ALA A 175 -4.32 2.23 -27.30
C ALA A 175 -4.88 2.38 -25.88
N ARG A 176 -4.05 2.14 -24.85
CA ARG A 176 -4.43 2.24 -23.43
C ARG A 176 -4.90 3.63 -22.99
N PHE A 177 -4.77 4.67 -23.81
CA PHE A 177 -5.27 6.01 -23.48
C PHE A 177 -6.80 6.05 -23.31
N VAL A 178 -7.52 5.10 -23.90
CA VAL A 178 -8.98 4.97 -23.71
C VAL A 178 -9.35 4.28 -22.41
N LEU A 179 -8.41 3.56 -21.77
CA LEU A 179 -8.68 2.82 -20.55
C LEU A 179 -8.89 3.77 -19.35
N PRO A 180 -9.88 3.49 -18.49
CA PRO A 180 -10.26 4.36 -17.40
C PRO A 180 -9.19 4.42 -16.31
N ILE A 181 -9.13 5.52 -15.56
CA ILE A 181 -8.21 5.65 -14.40
C ILE A 181 -8.53 4.67 -13.25
N GLY A 182 -9.69 4.02 -13.30
CA GLY A 182 -10.06 2.95 -12.38
C GLY A 182 -9.39 1.61 -12.70
N THR A 183 -8.72 1.48 -13.85
CA THR A 183 -8.04 0.24 -14.26
C THR A 183 -7.09 -0.23 -13.17
N LYS A 184 -7.20 -1.52 -12.84
CA LYS A 184 -6.38 -2.21 -11.86
C LYS A 184 -4.96 -2.34 -12.38
N VAL A 185 -4.00 -2.14 -11.49
CA VAL A 185 -2.60 -2.48 -11.68
C VAL A 185 -2.09 -3.15 -10.43
N ASN A 186 -1.07 -3.99 -10.59
CA ASN A 186 -0.34 -4.60 -9.49
C ASN A 186 0.94 -3.80 -9.21
N MET A 187 1.39 -3.82 -7.97
CA MET A 187 2.63 -3.13 -7.59
C MET A 187 3.40 -3.85 -6.48
N ALA A 188 4.72 -3.80 -6.53
CA ALA A 188 5.58 -4.10 -5.39
C ALA A 188 6.01 -2.79 -4.71
N VAL A 189 5.95 -2.77 -3.38
CA VAL A 189 6.11 -1.58 -2.56
C VAL A 189 7.10 -1.87 -1.41
N PRO A 190 8.40 -1.76 -1.66
CA PRO A 190 9.41 -1.73 -0.59
C PRO A 190 9.37 -0.41 0.17
N ARG A 191 9.45 -0.46 1.51
CA ARG A 191 9.32 0.70 2.40
C ARG A 191 10.12 0.53 3.70
N THR A 192 10.56 1.65 4.27
CA THR A 192 11.15 1.76 5.62
C THR A 192 10.08 1.81 6.73
N CYS A 193 10.36 1.23 7.91
CA CYS A 193 9.39 1.09 9.01
C CYS A 193 8.81 2.41 9.57
N GLU A 194 9.60 3.48 9.71
CA GLU A 194 9.11 4.78 10.24
C GLU A 194 7.89 5.32 9.46
N ARG A 195 7.84 5.06 8.15
CA ARG A 195 6.79 5.61 7.27
C ARG A 195 5.60 4.70 7.08
N ALA A 196 5.67 3.43 7.50
CA ALA A 196 4.48 2.59 7.64
C ALA A 196 3.51 3.20 8.68
N LEU A 197 4.06 3.74 9.77
CA LEU A 197 3.31 4.42 10.83
C LEU A 197 2.69 5.74 10.34
N ARG A 198 3.44 6.58 9.63
CA ARG A 198 2.93 7.88 9.11
C ARG A 198 1.99 7.75 7.90
N ALA A 199 2.16 6.73 7.04
CA ALA A 199 1.29 6.55 5.88
C ALA A 199 -0.15 6.19 6.28
N ARG A 200 -0.36 5.55 7.44
CA ARG A 200 -1.69 5.23 7.96
C ARG A 200 -2.57 6.49 8.15
N GLU A 201 -1.96 7.63 8.46
CA GLU A 201 -2.67 8.90 8.66
C GLU A 201 -3.08 9.58 7.34
N GLN A 202 -2.29 9.41 6.29
CA GLN A 202 -2.47 10.09 4.99
C GLN A 202 -3.09 9.22 3.89
N MET A 203 -3.22 7.90 4.11
CA MET A 203 -3.82 6.98 3.16
C MET A 203 -5.32 7.24 2.94
N THR A 204 -5.73 7.15 1.67
CA THR A 204 -7.11 7.31 1.19
C THR A 204 -8.07 6.29 1.81
N ARG A 205 -9.37 6.61 1.77
CA ARG A 205 -10.43 5.75 2.34
C ARG A 205 -10.43 4.32 1.77
N GLU A 206 -9.98 4.12 0.54
CA GLU A 206 -9.85 2.78 -0.08
C GLU A 206 -8.88 1.88 0.67
N LEU A 207 -7.71 2.39 1.09
CA LEU A 207 -6.73 1.61 1.87
C LEU A 207 -7.13 1.48 3.36
N ARG A 208 -8.02 2.34 3.87
CA ARG A 208 -8.58 2.23 5.23
C ARG A 208 -9.60 1.09 5.37
N SER A 209 -10.14 0.59 4.25
CA SER A 209 -11.06 -0.54 4.23
C SER A 209 -10.37 -1.90 4.28
N LEU A 210 -9.02 -1.92 4.17
CA LEU A 210 -8.24 -3.12 4.38
C LEU A 210 -8.29 -3.50 5.87
N GLU A 211 -8.73 -4.71 6.17
CA GLU A 211 -8.49 -5.30 7.48
C GLU A 211 -6.98 -5.30 7.75
N PRO A 212 -6.53 -5.03 8.99
CA PRO A 212 -5.14 -5.24 9.33
C PRO A 212 -4.79 -6.68 8.92
N PRO A 213 -3.59 -6.92 8.34
CA PRO A 213 -3.15 -8.30 8.14
C PRO A 213 -3.35 -9.04 9.46
N PRO A 214 -3.79 -10.32 9.42
CA PRO A 214 -3.94 -11.11 10.63
C PRO A 214 -2.67 -10.87 11.42
N SER A 215 -2.86 -10.34 12.63
CA SER A 215 -1.80 -10.01 13.56
C SER A 215 -0.64 -10.98 13.37
N VAL A 216 0.59 -10.49 13.41
CA VAL A 216 1.75 -11.34 13.65
C VAL A 216 1.59 -11.89 15.08
N THR A 217 0.60 -12.76 15.31
CA THR A 217 0.23 -13.39 16.58
C THR A 217 1.19 -14.52 16.94
N GLY A 218 2.32 -14.63 16.23
CA GLY A 218 3.41 -15.55 16.55
C GLY A 218 4.72 -14.89 16.94
N ARG A 219 4.98 -13.62 16.60
CA ARG A 219 6.25 -12.93 16.90
C ARG A 219 6.00 -11.44 17.10
N GLY A 220 6.34 -10.97 18.30
CA GLY A 220 5.88 -9.71 18.86
C GLY A 220 6.16 -8.50 17.97
N PHE A 221 5.10 -8.00 17.34
CA PHE A 221 4.99 -6.60 17.00
C PHE A 221 4.11 -5.99 18.09
N LEU A 222 4.65 -5.09 18.91
CA LEU A 222 3.82 -4.27 19.78
C LEU A 222 2.90 -3.42 18.89
N ALA A 223 1.63 -3.79 18.83
CA ALA A 223 0.61 -2.97 18.23
C ALA A 223 0.49 -1.67 19.03
N LEU A 224 0.86 -0.55 18.42
CA LEU A 224 0.52 0.81 18.84
C LEU A 224 -0.78 1.27 18.17
#